data_AF-A0A914CW45-F1
#
_entry.id   AF-A0A914CW45-F1
#
_cell.length_a   1.000
_cell.length_b   1.000
_cell.length_c   1.000
_cell.angle_alpha   90.00
_cell.angle_beta   90.00
_cell.angle_gamma   90.00
#
_symmetry.space_group_name_H-M   'P 1'
#
loop_
_entity.id
_entity.type
_entity.pdbx_description
1 polymer ?
#
loop_
_entity_poly.entity_id
_entity_poly.type
_entity_poly.pdbx_seq_one_letter_code
_entity_poly.pdbx_strand_id
1 'polypeptide(L)'
;MMFFFTTFTHEPRFYKPVAAYVGFVLSVAWIYVIANEVVDVVSMIGVMAGVSHELLGLTILAWANSIGDMVADFSVARQGFPRMAISAAIGGPLFNLMIGFGVSFFIAKAQGKHVTTHIQHQHGVDT
;
A
#
# COMPACT_ATOMS: atom_id res chain seq x y z
N MET A 1 -19.55 -7.05 -15.94
CA MET A 1 -20.57 -8.11 -15.97
C MET A 1 -20.36 -9.04 -14.77
N MET A 2 -20.70 -8.60 -13.55
CA MET A 2 -20.89 -9.43 -12.34
C MET A 2 -21.40 -8.54 -11.19
N PHE A 3 -22.59 -7.95 -11.31
CA PHE A 3 -23.13 -7.03 -10.29
C PHE A 3 -24.62 -7.21 -9.97
N PHE A 4 -25.21 -8.38 -10.25
CA PHE A 4 -26.68 -8.49 -10.21
C PHE A 4 -27.35 -9.54 -9.32
N PHE A 5 -26.65 -10.45 -8.62
CA PHE A 5 -27.35 -11.36 -7.71
C PHE A 5 -26.54 -11.72 -6.47
N THR A 6 -26.78 -10.98 -5.38
CA THR A 6 -26.69 -11.54 -4.02
C THR A 6 -27.83 -10.91 -3.20
N THR A 7 -28.92 -11.66 -3.16
CA THR A 7 -30.10 -11.41 -2.33
C THR A 7 -29.76 -11.70 -0.88
N PHE A 8 -29.81 -10.67 -0.04
CA PHE A 8 -29.84 -10.76 1.42
C PHE A 8 -31.23 -11.22 1.89
N THR A 9 -31.50 -12.53 1.98
CA THR A 9 -32.71 -13.03 2.68
C THR A 9 -32.59 -14.52 3.09
N HIS A 10 -32.03 -14.81 4.28
CA HIS A 10 -32.54 -15.77 5.31
C HIS A 10 -31.45 -16.10 6.37
N GLU A 11 -31.80 -16.06 7.67
CA GLU A 11 -30.87 -16.12 8.81
C GLU A 11 -30.77 -17.53 9.47
N PRO A 12 -29.56 -18.12 9.62
CA PRO A 12 -29.11 -18.56 10.95
C PRO A 12 -27.76 -17.92 11.43
N ARG A 13 -27.68 -17.59 12.72
CA ARG A 13 -26.63 -16.74 13.37
C ARG A 13 -25.16 -17.18 13.20
N PHE A 14 -24.88 -18.41 12.76
CA PHE A 14 -23.53 -18.99 12.70
C PHE A 14 -22.75 -18.75 11.38
N TYR A 15 -23.41 -18.31 10.29
CA TYR A 15 -22.71 -18.03 9.02
C TYR A 15 -22.15 -16.61 8.90
N LYS A 16 -22.54 -15.67 9.76
CA LYS A 16 -22.08 -14.26 9.68
C LYS A 16 -20.56 -14.11 9.71
N PRO A 17 -19.79 -14.76 10.62
CA PRO A 17 -18.34 -14.66 10.58
C PRO A 17 -17.76 -15.40 9.37
N VAL A 18 -18.26 -16.60 9.05
CA VAL A 18 -17.74 -17.39 7.92
C VAL A 18 -17.97 -16.68 6.58
N ALA A 19 -19.16 -16.14 6.35
CA ALA A 19 -19.45 -15.35 5.16
C ALA A 19 -18.65 -14.04 5.11
N ALA A 20 -18.37 -13.42 6.27
CA ALA A 20 -17.48 -12.26 6.33
C ALA A 20 -16.03 -12.63 5.99
N TYR A 21 -15.52 -13.77 6.48
CA TYR A 21 -14.19 -14.28 6.12
C TYR A 21 -14.12 -14.67 4.64
N VAL A 22 -15.13 -15.35 4.10
CA VAL A 22 -15.21 -15.69 2.67
C VAL A 22 -15.28 -14.44 1.81
N GLY A 23 -16.12 -13.46 2.19
CA GLY A 23 -16.21 -12.17 1.49
C GLY A 23 -14.91 -11.37 1.55
N PHE A 24 -14.19 -11.44 2.67
CA PHE A 24 -12.87 -10.83 2.81
C PHE A 24 -11.85 -11.49 1.88
N VAL A 25 -11.74 -12.82 1.90
CA VAL A 25 -10.81 -13.56 1.02
C VAL A 25 -11.14 -13.32 -0.45
N LEU A 26 -12.42 -13.32 -0.81
CA LEU A 26 -12.87 -13.02 -2.17
C LEU A 26 -12.49 -11.59 -2.59
N SER A 27 -12.64 -10.61 -1.70
CA SER A 27 -12.24 -9.23 -1.94
C SER A 27 -10.73 -9.10 -2.13
N VAL A 28 -9.93 -9.77 -1.29
CA VAL A 28 -8.47 -9.81 -1.43
C VAL A 28 -8.06 -10.43 -2.75
N ALA A 29 -8.67 -11.55 -3.13
CA ALA A 29 -8.42 -12.19 -4.43
C ALA A 29 -8.77 -11.26 -5.60
N TRP A 30 -9.88 -10.53 -5.50
CA TRP A 30 -10.31 -9.59 -6.53
C TRP A 30 -9.34 -8.40 -6.66
N ILE A 31 -8.91 -7.82 -5.53
CA ILE A 31 -7.90 -6.75 -5.51
C ILE A 31 -6.58 -7.26 -6.12
N TYR A 32 -6.17 -8.50 -5.81
CA TYR A 32 -4.97 -9.10 -6.35
C TYR A 32 -5.03 -9.24 -7.87
N VAL A 33 -6.16 -9.73 -8.42
CA VAL A 33 -6.34 -9.85 -9.88
C VAL A 33 -6.26 -8.47 -10.54
N ILE A 34 -6.99 -7.48 -10.02
CA ILE A 34 -6.97 -6.12 -10.57
C ILE A 34 -5.57 -5.51 -10.49
N ALA A 35 -4.87 -5.68 -9.37
CA ALA A 35 -3.52 -5.13 -9.19
C ALA A 35 -2.54 -5.72 -10.20
N ASN A 36 -2.60 -7.02 -10.47
CA ASN A 36 -1.74 -7.66 -11.48
C ASN A 36 -2.01 -7.10 -12.87
N GLU A 37 -3.28 -7.02 -13.29
CA GLU A 37 -3.65 -6.47 -14.61
C GLU A 37 -3.15 -5.02 -14.77
N VAL A 38 -3.33 -4.18 -13.73
CA VAL A 38 -2.86 -2.79 -13.75
C VAL A 38 -1.34 -2.70 -13.86
N VAL A 39 -0.61 -3.51 -13.08
CA VAL A 39 0.85 -3.54 -13.15
C VAL A 39 1.32 -3.99 -14.53
N ASP A 40 0.68 -4.99 -15.14
CA ASP A 40 1.08 -5.49 -16.46
C ASP A 40 0.90 -4.41 -17.54
N VAL A 41 -0.22 -3.67 -17.50
CA VAL A 41 -0.48 -2.54 -18.41
C VAL A 41 0.55 -1.41 -18.21
N VAL A 42 0.82 -1.01 -16.96
CA VAL A 42 1.78 0.06 -16.68
C VAL A 42 3.20 -0.35 -17.08
N SER A 43 3.52 -1.62 -16.93
CA SER A 43 4.81 -2.18 -17.31
C SER A 43 5.03 -2.19 -18.81
N MET A 44 3.98 -2.50 -19.58
CA MET A 44 4.02 -2.38 -21.04
C MET A 44 4.30 -0.94 -21.49
N ILE A 45 3.65 0.05 -20.86
CA ILE A 45 3.92 1.48 -21.08
C ILE A 45 5.35 1.85 -20.64
N GLY A 46 5.80 1.28 -19.53
CA GLY A 46 7.13 1.44 -18.97
C GLY A 46 8.27 1.02 -19.89
N VAL A 47 8.12 -0.15 -20.50
CA VAL A 47 9.05 -0.68 -21.49
C VAL A 47 9.11 0.23 -22.73
N MET A 48 7.97 0.77 -23.17
CA MET A 48 7.93 1.77 -24.25
C MET A 48 8.62 3.09 -23.86
N ALA A 49 8.53 3.49 -22.59
CA ALA A 49 9.18 4.69 -22.05
C ALA A 49 10.66 4.48 -21.68
N GLY A 50 11.19 3.25 -21.76
CA GLY A 50 12.57 2.92 -21.38
C GLY A 50 12.84 2.95 -19.86
N VAL A 51 11.81 2.87 -19.03
CA VAL A 51 11.90 2.93 -17.56
C VAL A 51 11.91 1.53 -16.95
N SER A 52 12.68 1.32 -15.88
CA SER A 52 12.74 0.05 -15.17
C SER A 52 11.43 -0.29 -14.46
N HIS A 53 11.07 -1.57 -14.48
CA HIS A 53 9.83 -2.10 -13.89
C HIS A 53 9.72 -1.82 -12.38
N GLU A 54 10.85 -1.85 -11.68
CA GLU A 54 10.94 -1.57 -10.24
C GLU A 54 10.61 -0.10 -9.91
N LEU A 55 11.07 0.84 -10.75
CA LEU A 55 10.80 2.26 -10.55
C LEU A 55 9.31 2.57 -10.79
N LEU A 56 8.69 1.90 -11.75
CA LEU A 56 7.25 2.02 -12.00
C LEU A 56 6.44 1.45 -10.84
N GLY A 57 6.82 0.28 -10.32
CA GLY A 57 6.19 -0.28 -9.12
C GLY A 57 6.30 0.67 -7.92
N LEU A 58 7.49 1.22 -7.66
CA LEU A 58 7.71 2.15 -6.55
C LEU A 58 6.94 3.46 -6.71
N THR A 59 6.87 4.01 -7.93
CA THR A 59 6.14 5.27 -8.19
C THR A 59 4.63 5.10 -8.09
N ILE A 60 4.06 4.00 -8.60
CA ILE A 60 2.64 3.69 -8.41
C ILE A 60 2.32 3.52 -6.93
N LEU A 61 3.17 2.82 -6.17
CA LEU A 61 2.99 2.66 -4.72
C LEU A 61 3.02 4.00 -3.99
N ALA A 62 3.98 4.87 -4.33
CA ALA A 62 4.07 6.21 -3.76
C ALA A 62 2.85 7.07 -4.12
N TRP A 63 2.40 7.01 -5.38
CA TRP A 63 1.24 7.76 -5.87
C TRP A 63 -0.05 7.26 -5.22
N ALA A 64 -0.23 5.95 -5.08
CA ALA A 64 -1.37 5.33 -4.41
C ALA A 64 -1.46 5.75 -2.94
N ASN A 65 -0.34 5.80 -2.22
CA ASN A 65 -0.31 6.30 -0.85
C ASN A 65 -0.77 7.77 -0.78
N SER A 66 -0.22 8.64 -1.64
CA SER A 66 -0.58 10.06 -1.67
C SER A 66 -2.06 10.31 -2.02
N ILE A 67 -2.65 9.50 -2.89
CA ILE A 67 -4.10 9.59 -3.20
C ILE A 67 -4.92 9.16 -1.98
N GLY A 68 -4.52 8.09 -1.30
CA GLY A 68 -5.19 7.65 -0.07
C GLY A 68 -5.24 8.75 0.98
N ASP A 69 -4.10 9.41 1.19
CA ASP A 69 -3.99 10.55 2.11
C ASP A 69 -4.88 11.72 1.65
N MET A 70 -4.84 12.09 0.37
CA MET A 70 -5.70 13.15 -0.18
C MET A 70 -7.20 12.86 -0.01
N VAL A 71 -7.63 11.61 -0.18
CA VAL A 71 -9.04 11.21 0.01
C VAL A 71 -9.44 11.30 1.49
N ALA A 72 -8.56 10.90 2.40
CA ALA A 72 -8.79 11.05 3.84
C ALA A 72 -8.93 12.53 4.22
N ASP A 73 -8.05 13.39 3.71
CA ASP A 73 -8.07 14.83 3.97
C ASP A 73 -9.31 15.50 3.42
N PHE A 74 -9.69 15.14 2.19
CA PHE A 74 -10.92 15.61 1.57
C PHE A 74 -12.16 15.19 2.38
N SER A 75 -12.19 13.95 2.86
CA SER A 75 -13.29 13.43 3.69
C SER A 75 -13.44 14.23 4.99
N VAL A 76 -12.33 14.53 5.68
CA VAL A 76 -12.34 15.30 6.93
C VAL A 76 -12.62 16.79 6.68
N ALA A 77 -12.10 17.37 5.60
CA ALA A 77 -12.38 18.74 5.19
C ALA A 77 -13.88 18.94 4.91
N ARG A 78 -14.53 17.95 4.28
CA ARG A 78 -15.98 17.97 4.01
C ARG A 78 -16.86 17.85 5.26
N GLN A 79 -16.31 17.37 6.38
CA GLN A 79 -17.00 17.27 7.68
C GLN A 79 -16.97 18.58 8.49
N GLY A 80 -16.37 19.66 7.96
CA GLY A 80 -16.35 20.97 8.62
C GLY A 80 -15.27 21.13 9.69
N PHE A 81 -14.33 20.18 9.80
CA PHE A 81 -13.20 20.22 10.75
C PHE A 81 -11.84 20.36 10.02
N PRO A 82 -11.57 21.51 9.36
CA PRO A 82 -10.35 21.70 8.57
C PRO A 82 -9.06 21.59 9.40
N ARG A 83 -9.10 21.96 10.69
CA ARG A 83 -7.94 21.81 11.60
C ARG A 83 -7.61 20.34 11.90
N MET A 84 -8.61 19.47 11.88
CA MET A 84 -8.44 18.02 12.06
C MET A 84 -8.02 17.34 10.75
N ALA A 85 -8.50 17.84 9.61
CA ALA A 85 -8.09 17.38 8.28
C ALA A 85 -6.58 17.57 8.08
N ILE A 86 -6.04 18.76 8.37
CA ILE A 86 -4.61 19.04 8.21
C ILE A 86 -3.74 18.16 9.13
N SER A 87 -4.20 17.87 10.36
CA SER A 87 -3.48 16.96 11.25
C SER A 87 -3.51 15.51 10.76
N ALA A 88 -4.60 15.09 10.12
CA ALA A 88 -4.73 13.75 9.55
C ALA A 88 -3.89 13.60 8.27
N ALA A 89 -3.87 14.63 7.42
CA ALA A 89 -3.08 14.75 6.19
C ALA A 89 -1.60 14.48 6.38
N ILE A 90 -1.09 15.08 7.45
CA ILE A 90 0.32 15.01 7.79
C ILE A 90 0.56 13.78 8.67
N GLY A 91 -0.31 13.54 9.64
CA GLY A 91 -0.17 12.46 10.61
C GLY A 91 -0.28 11.07 10.02
N GLY A 92 -1.14 10.84 9.03
CA GLY A 92 -1.35 9.55 8.37
C GLY A 92 -0.07 8.99 7.73
N PRO A 93 0.50 9.67 6.72
CA PRO A 93 1.73 9.22 6.08
C PRO A 93 2.94 9.24 7.02
N LEU A 94 3.06 10.22 7.93
CA LEU A 94 4.15 10.23 8.93
C LEU A 94 4.07 9.04 9.89
N PHE A 95 2.88 8.71 10.38
CA PHE A 95 2.68 7.56 11.26
C PHE A 95 2.99 6.25 10.53
N ASN A 96 2.53 6.13 9.28
CA ASN A 96 2.84 4.97 8.44
C ASN A 96 4.35 4.82 8.22
N LEU A 97 5.06 5.94 8.02
CA LEU A 97 6.53 5.95 7.89
C LEU A 97 7.23 5.55 9.19
N MET A 98 6.76 6.08 10.32
CA MET A 98 7.38 5.84 11.63
C MET A 98 7.17 4.40 12.09
N ILE A 99 5.98 3.84 11.88
CA ILE A 99 5.70 2.43 12.17
C ILE A 99 6.38 1.53 11.15
N GLY A 100 6.28 1.83 9.86
CA GLY A 100 6.88 1.03 8.79
C GLY A 100 8.38 0.89 8.96
N PHE A 101 9.11 2.00 9.08
CA PHE A 101 10.55 1.95 9.33
C PHE A 101 10.89 1.56 10.76
N GLY A 102 10.19 2.09 11.76
CA GLY A 102 10.48 1.81 13.17
C GLY A 102 10.37 0.33 13.50
N VAL A 103 9.29 -0.33 13.05
CA VAL A 103 9.12 -1.79 13.20
C VAL A 103 10.16 -2.55 12.37
N SER A 104 10.45 -2.12 11.14
CA SER A 104 11.47 -2.77 10.30
C SER A 104 12.86 -2.75 10.94
N PHE A 105 13.29 -1.59 11.48
CA PHE A 105 14.56 -1.45 12.20
C PHE A 105 14.56 -2.21 13.53
N PHE A 106 13.44 -2.21 14.26
CA PHE A 106 13.30 -2.96 15.50
C PHE A 106 13.41 -4.48 15.27
N ILE A 107 12.73 -5.00 14.24
CA ILE A 107 12.82 -6.40 13.82
C ILE A 107 14.24 -6.72 13.35
N ALA A 108 14.87 -5.86 12.54
CA ALA A 108 16.24 -6.07 12.08
C ALA A 108 17.25 -6.12 13.24
N LYS A 109 17.07 -5.27 14.25
CA LYS A 109 17.85 -5.31 15.50
C LYS A 109 17.56 -6.55 16.33
N ALA A 110 16.29 -6.95 16.47
CA ALA A 110 15.87 -8.12 17.23
C ALA A 110 16.33 -9.44 16.59
N GLN A 111 16.45 -9.50 15.27
CA GLN A 111 16.99 -10.65 14.53
C GLN A 111 18.53 -10.78 14.63
N GLY A 112 19.20 -9.89 15.37
CA GLY A 112 20.63 -10.03 15.67
C GLY A 112 21.55 -9.95 14.45
N LYS A 113 21.06 -9.43 13.31
CA LYS A 113 21.89 -9.30 12.11
C LYS A 113 22.86 -8.15 12.35
N HIS A 114 24.10 -8.47 12.71
CA HIS A 114 25.22 -7.53 12.60
C HIS A 114 25.23 -7.05 11.15
N VAL A 115 24.82 -5.81 10.94
CA VAL A 115 25.07 -5.09 9.70
C VAL A 115 26.57 -4.87 9.68
N THR A 116 27.30 -5.82 9.10
CA THR A 116 28.68 -5.61 8.69
C THR A 116 28.60 -4.57 7.58
N THR A 117 28.78 -3.31 7.97
CA THR A 117 28.95 -2.19 7.06
C THR A 117 30.23 -2.44 6.28
N HIS A 118 30.17 -3.24 5.22
CA HIS A 118 31.12 -3.10 4.13
C HIS A 118 30.83 -1.75 3.52
N ILE A 119 31.46 -0.72 4.08
CA ILE A 119 31.73 0.55 3.41
C ILE A 119 32.50 0.13 2.15
N GLN A 120 31.80 -0.12 1.04
CA GLN A 120 32.39 -0.11 -0.29
C GLN A 120 32.76 1.34 -0.56
N HIS A 121 33.90 1.74 0.01
CA HIS A 121 34.60 2.96 -0.31
C HIS A 121 35.11 2.80 -1.75
N GLN A 122 34.26 3.02 -2.75
CA GLN A 122 34.74 3.31 -4.10
C GLN A 122 35.38 4.71 -4.09
N HIS A 123 36.55 4.83 -3.46
CA HIS A 123 37.59 5.74 -3.93
C HIS A 123 38.46 4.90 -4.85
N GLY A 124 38.17 4.96 -6.15
CA GLY A 124 39.20 4.72 -7.15
C GLY A 124 40.18 5.88 -7.08
N VAL A 125 41.34 5.64 -6.48
CA VAL A 125 42.55 6.44 -6.62
C VAL A 125 43.47 5.65 -7.56
N ASP A 126 43.84 6.31 -8.67
CA ASP A 126 44.98 6.09 -9.57
C ASP A 126 45.04 4.83 -10.47
N THR A 127 44.75 5.02 -11.77
CA THR A 127 45.71 4.96 -12.90
C THR A 127 45.09 5.55 -14.17
#